data_AF-A0A9W9JLN6-F1
#
_entry.id   AF-A0A9W9JLN6-F1
#
_cell.length_a   1.000
_cell.length_b   1.000
_cell.length_c   1.000
_cell.angle_alpha   90.00
_cell.angle_beta   90.00
_cell.angle_gamma   90.00
#
_symmetry.space_group_name_H-M   'P 1'
#
loop_
_entity.id
_entity.type
_entity.pdbx_description
1 polymer ?
#
loop_
_entity_poly.entity_id
_entity_poly.type
_entity_poly.pdbx_seq_one_letter_code
_entity_poly.pdbx_strand_id
1 'polypeptide(L)'
;MRLSAILLATQALQRPAMAWAGLQSIPSQPACYDFNVTVHVSKTTDQSFINQVYDLDILYVLAGKQILVSNSYNISSRLCEPLQTNTHSDTLQVMVHGASFNKNMWHSQYQPKIYNWVQRMNKEGYYTLAVDLIGNGNSTFPDGLLEVQTRGYVETTHQLIQLIRNGAVGGRRWRKVVFVGFSIGAIVANSLAQ
;
A
#
# COMPACT_ATOMS: atom_id res chain seq x y z
N MET A 1 -29.10 16.37 87.91
CA MET A 1 -29.64 16.50 86.54
C MET A 1 -28.53 17.06 85.66
N ARG A 2 -28.28 16.40 84.52
CA ARG A 2 -27.31 16.70 83.43
C ARG A 2 -25.88 16.16 83.58
N LEU A 3 -25.72 14.92 83.09
CA LEU A 3 -24.47 14.38 82.54
C LEU A 3 -24.10 15.12 81.25
N SER A 4 -22.82 15.27 80.94
CA SER A 4 -22.34 15.66 79.61
C SER A 4 -21.20 14.73 79.19
N ALA A 5 -21.39 14.16 78.01
CA ALA A 5 -20.66 13.02 77.45
C ALA A 5 -19.38 13.44 76.72
N ILE A 6 -18.41 12.53 76.76
CA ILE A 6 -17.13 12.57 76.07
C ILE A 6 -17.36 12.17 74.59
N LEU A 7 -17.01 13.05 73.64
CA LEU A 7 -16.91 12.68 72.21
C LEU A 7 -15.48 12.22 71.91
N LEU A 8 -15.32 10.95 71.52
CA LEU A 8 -14.13 10.47 70.80
C LEU A 8 -14.37 10.57 69.30
N ALA A 9 -13.49 11.28 68.60
CA ALA A 9 -13.45 11.34 67.14
C ALA A 9 -12.60 10.18 66.59
N THR A 10 -13.21 9.29 65.80
CA THR A 10 -12.53 8.26 65.02
C THR A 10 -12.12 8.82 63.66
N GLN A 11 -10.82 8.96 63.40
CA GLN A 11 -10.31 9.26 62.07
C GLN A 11 -10.11 7.95 61.29
N ALA A 12 -10.85 7.79 60.19
CA ALA A 12 -10.67 6.70 59.24
C ALA A 12 -9.52 7.02 58.28
N LEU A 13 -8.53 6.12 58.18
CA LEU A 13 -7.44 6.15 57.21
C LEU A 13 -7.99 5.94 55.78
N GLN A 14 -8.06 7.01 54.99
CA GLN A 14 -8.25 6.91 53.53
C GLN A 14 -6.90 6.62 52.87
N ARG A 15 -6.77 5.43 52.27
CA ARG A 15 -5.65 5.11 51.38
C ARG A 15 -5.84 5.85 50.05
N PRO A 16 -4.80 6.45 49.46
CA PRO A 16 -4.95 7.11 48.16
C PRO A 16 -5.18 6.06 47.09
N ALA A 17 -6.21 6.29 46.26
CA ALA A 17 -6.48 5.48 45.09
C ALA A 17 -5.32 5.65 44.08
N MET A 18 -4.64 4.54 43.79
CA MET A 18 -3.68 4.45 42.69
C MET A 18 -4.43 4.67 41.38
N ALA A 19 -4.14 5.78 40.70
CA ALA A 19 -4.66 6.05 39.37
C ALA A 19 -4.06 5.03 38.39
N TRP A 20 -4.90 4.13 37.87
CA TRP A 20 -4.54 3.26 36.77
C TRP A 20 -4.33 4.13 35.52
N ALA A 21 -3.08 4.25 35.07
CA ALA A 21 -2.79 4.76 33.74
C ALA A 21 -3.49 3.82 32.73
N GLY A 22 -4.49 4.35 32.04
CA GLY A 22 -5.32 3.58 31.12
C GLY A 22 -4.47 2.95 30.01
N LEU A 23 -4.61 1.62 29.84
CA LEU A 23 -4.20 0.94 28.63
C LEU A 23 -4.94 1.59 27.44
N GLN A 24 -4.22 2.32 26.60
CA GLN A 24 -4.75 2.71 25.30
C GLN A 24 -5.06 1.43 24.52
N SER A 25 -6.33 1.25 24.15
CA SER A 25 -6.75 0.10 23.35
C SER A 25 -6.10 0.17 21.97
N ILE A 26 -5.35 -0.88 21.60
CA ILE A 26 -4.81 -1.00 20.25
C ILE A 26 -6.00 -1.15 19.27
N PRO A 27 -6.08 -0.34 18.20
CA PRO A 27 -7.15 -0.45 17.22
C PRO A 27 -7.23 -1.86 16.63
N SER A 28 -8.45 -2.36 16.38
CA SER A 28 -8.64 -3.70 15.82
C SER A 28 -8.33 -3.79 14.31
N GLN A 29 -8.26 -2.64 13.63
CA GLN A 29 -8.02 -2.50 12.20
C GLN A 29 -7.00 -1.39 11.91
N PRO A 30 -6.14 -1.57 10.90
CA PRO A 30 -5.15 -0.56 10.53
C PRO A 30 -5.79 0.70 9.93
N ALA A 31 -5.18 1.85 10.18
CA ALA A 31 -5.52 3.08 9.49
C ALA A 31 -5.02 3.00 8.04
N CYS A 32 -5.91 3.27 7.07
CA CYS A 32 -5.62 3.18 5.65
C CYS A 32 -6.05 4.46 4.93
N TYR A 33 -5.24 4.90 3.97
CA TYR A 33 -5.44 6.11 3.18
C TYR A 33 -5.32 5.80 1.70
N ASP A 34 -6.36 6.12 0.95
CA ASP A 34 -6.37 6.03 -0.51
C ASP A 34 -5.91 7.36 -1.13
N PHE A 35 -5.04 7.28 -2.13
CA PHE A 35 -4.55 8.43 -2.90
C PHE A 35 -4.06 7.97 -4.28
N ASN A 36 -3.77 8.93 -5.15
CA ASN A 36 -3.20 8.66 -6.47
C ASN A 36 -1.74 9.13 -6.51
N VAL A 37 -0.88 8.33 -7.13
CA VAL A 37 0.51 8.70 -7.44
C VAL A 37 0.64 8.85 -8.94
N THR A 38 1.00 10.04 -9.41
CA THR A 38 1.28 10.25 -10.84
C THR A 38 2.68 9.74 -11.18
N VAL A 39 2.77 8.90 -12.21
CA VAL A 39 4.02 8.38 -12.76
C VAL A 39 4.11 8.69 -14.24
N HIS A 40 5.33 8.83 -14.77
CA HIS A 40 5.57 9.17 -16.17
C HIS A 40 6.36 8.05 -16.84
N VAL A 41 5.88 7.57 -17.99
CA VAL A 41 6.59 6.57 -18.79
C VAL A 41 6.88 7.18 -20.15
N SER A 42 8.10 6.98 -20.63
CA SER A 42 8.54 7.45 -21.95
C SER A 42 8.57 6.31 -22.96
N LYS A 43 8.16 6.61 -24.19
CA LYS A 43 8.31 5.75 -25.36
C LYS A 43 9.78 5.35 -25.54
N THR A 44 10.03 4.09 -25.88
CA THR A 44 11.39 3.55 -26.09
C THR A 44 11.62 3.03 -27.51
N THR A 45 10.70 3.30 -28.41
CA THR A 45 10.73 2.86 -29.81
C THR A 45 10.63 4.05 -30.73
N ASP A 46 11.32 4.00 -31.87
CA ASP A 46 11.29 5.07 -32.87
C ASP A 46 9.97 5.06 -33.68
N GLN A 47 9.25 3.94 -33.66
CA GLN A 47 7.97 3.77 -34.34
C GLN A 47 6.88 4.65 -33.72
N SER A 48 5.88 5.01 -34.53
CA SER A 48 4.73 5.79 -34.12
C SER A 48 3.46 4.96 -34.24
N PHE A 49 2.85 4.66 -33.09
CA PHE A 49 1.63 3.88 -33.02
C PHE A 49 0.43 4.82 -32.91
N ILE A 50 -0.08 5.23 -34.08
CA ILE A 50 -1.29 6.05 -34.20
C ILE A 50 -2.35 5.17 -34.86
N ASN A 51 -3.53 5.07 -34.23
CA ASN A 51 -4.67 4.22 -34.60
C ASN A 51 -4.48 2.71 -34.28
N GLN A 52 -5.53 2.09 -33.75
CA GLN A 52 -5.58 0.71 -33.23
C GLN A 52 -5.57 -0.38 -34.33
N VAL A 53 -4.69 -0.28 -35.32
CA VAL A 53 -4.57 -1.34 -36.33
C VAL A 53 -3.55 -2.35 -35.82
N TYR A 54 -3.93 -3.63 -35.75
CA TYR A 54 -3.03 -4.74 -35.43
C TYR A 54 -2.01 -4.91 -36.56
N ASP A 55 -0.95 -4.12 -36.52
CA ASP A 55 0.18 -4.22 -37.42
C ASP A 55 1.29 -5.11 -36.81
N LEU A 56 2.06 -5.78 -37.67
CA LEU A 56 3.21 -6.59 -37.30
C LEU A 56 4.25 -5.79 -36.50
N ASP A 57 4.36 -4.49 -36.74
CA ASP A 57 5.26 -3.62 -35.97
C ASP A 57 4.92 -3.57 -34.48
N ILE A 58 3.62 -3.58 -34.13
CA ILE A 58 3.18 -3.66 -32.73
C ILE A 58 3.65 -4.97 -32.12
N LEU A 59 3.50 -6.08 -32.85
CA LEU A 59 3.93 -7.40 -32.36
C LEU A 59 5.44 -7.44 -32.12
N TYR A 60 6.26 -6.91 -33.03
CA TYR A 60 7.71 -6.86 -32.87
C TYR A 60 8.14 -5.99 -31.69
N VAL A 61 7.53 -4.81 -31.51
CA VAL A 61 7.86 -3.90 -30.41
C VAL A 61 7.43 -4.49 -29.06
N LEU A 62 6.27 -5.14 -28.98
CA LEU A 62 5.83 -5.84 -27.77
C LEU A 62 6.71 -7.05 -27.45
N ALA A 63 7.08 -7.86 -28.45
CA ALA A 63 8.01 -8.97 -28.28
C ALA A 63 9.41 -8.49 -27.84
N GLY A 64 9.84 -7.34 -28.37
CA GLY A 64 11.05 -6.61 -27.97
C GLY A 64 10.94 -5.92 -26.61
N LYS A 65 9.80 -6.03 -25.92
CA LYS A 65 9.58 -5.47 -24.58
C LYS A 65 9.78 -3.94 -24.50
N GLN A 66 9.47 -3.23 -25.58
CA GLN A 66 9.55 -1.78 -25.67
C GLN A 66 8.26 -1.10 -25.21
N ILE A 67 8.34 0.20 -24.90
CA ILE A 67 7.18 1.07 -24.63
C ILE A 67 6.77 1.78 -25.92
N LEU A 68 5.50 1.66 -26.27
CA LEU A 68 4.94 2.12 -27.54
C LEU A 68 4.59 3.61 -27.53
N VAL A 69 4.20 4.16 -26.37
CA VAL A 69 3.76 5.54 -26.23
C VAL A 69 4.26 6.18 -24.93
N SER A 70 4.49 7.49 -24.96
CA SER A 70 4.80 8.29 -23.77
C SER A 70 3.49 8.76 -23.14
N ASN A 71 3.31 8.56 -21.84
CA ASN A 71 2.13 9.06 -21.14
C ASN A 71 2.36 9.22 -19.63
N SER A 72 1.41 9.89 -18.97
CA SER A 72 1.36 10.01 -17.51
C SER A 72 0.18 9.22 -16.97
N TYR A 73 0.42 8.45 -15.91
CA TYR A 73 -0.59 7.58 -15.32
C TYR A 73 -0.78 7.91 -13.85
N ASN A 74 -2.03 7.94 -13.41
CA ASN A 74 -2.39 8.02 -12.00
C ASN A 74 -2.53 6.60 -11.47
N ILE A 75 -1.67 6.23 -10.54
CA ILE A 75 -1.66 4.92 -9.88
C ILE A 75 -2.44 5.02 -8.58
N SER A 76 -3.62 4.41 -8.56
CA SER A 76 -4.44 4.36 -7.36
C SER A 76 -3.80 3.46 -6.32
N SER A 77 -3.56 4.04 -5.16
CA SER A 77 -2.72 3.48 -4.11
C SER A 77 -3.43 3.54 -2.77
N ARG A 78 -3.26 2.51 -1.94
CA ARG A 78 -3.75 2.45 -0.56
C ARG A 78 -2.59 2.18 0.38
N LEU A 79 -2.21 3.18 1.16
CA LEU A 79 -1.21 3.04 2.24
C LEU A 79 -1.94 2.71 3.54
N CYS A 80 -1.50 1.66 4.22
CA CYS A 80 -2.00 1.32 5.54
C CYS A 80 -0.87 1.26 6.57
N GLU A 81 -1.13 1.85 7.74
CA GLU A 81 -0.17 1.97 8.82
C GLU A 81 -0.25 0.77 9.77
N PRO A 82 0.89 0.36 10.36
CA PRO A 82 0.90 -0.69 11.36
C PRO A 82 0.17 -0.26 12.63
N LEU A 83 -0.42 -1.23 13.33
CA LEU A 83 -1.13 -0.99 14.58
C LEU A 83 -0.19 -0.61 15.74
N GLN A 84 1.08 -0.96 15.60
CA GLN A 84 2.12 -0.69 16.57
C GLN A 84 3.45 -0.44 15.85
N THR A 85 4.21 0.52 16.36
CA THR A 85 5.56 0.77 15.84
C THR A 85 6.56 -0.22 16.45
N ASN A 86 7.38 -0.84 15.61
CA ASN A 86 8.44 -1.77 16.02
C ASN A 86 9.60 -1.77 15.01
N THR A 87 10.47 -2.77 15.06
CA THR A 87 11.63 -2.93 14.16
C THR A 87 11.27 -2.98 12.67
N HIS A 88 10.02 -3.33 12.32
CA HIS A 88 9.52 -3.40 10.95
C HIS A 88 8.95 -2.08 10.44
N SER A 89 8.75 -1.07 11.29
CA SER A 89 8.06 0.17 10.91
C SER A 89 8.80 1.08 9.93
N ASP A 90 10.06 0.76 9.60
CA ASP A 90 10.81 1.40 8.50
C ASP A 90 10.78 0.62 7.19
N THR A 91 9.97 -0.44 7.13
CA THR A 91 9.81 -1.30 5.96
C THR A 91 8.42 -1.12 5.35
N LEU A 92 8.40 -0.77 4.06
CA LEU A 92 7.18 -0.72 3.26
C LEU A 92 7.04 -1.99 2.42
N GLN A 93 5.89 -2.65 2.48
CA GLN A 93 5.51 -3.69 1.51
C GLN A 93 4.69 -3.07 0.39
N VAL A 94 5.24 -3.02 -0.82
CA VAL A 94 4.55 -2.60 -2.04
C VAL A 94 3.90 -3.83 -2.66
N MET A 95 2.58 -3.82 -2.80
CA MET A 95 1.80 -5.01 -3.14
C MET A 95 1.06 -4.84 -4.45
N VAL A 96 1.33 -5.74 -5.41
CA VAL A 96 0.81 -5.69 -6.78
C VAL A 96 -0.02 -6.93 -7.10
N HIS A 97 -1.27 -6.69 -7.50
CA HIS A 97 -2.27 -7.74 -7.71
C HIS A 97 -2.04 -8.57 -8.99
N GLY A 98 -2.79 -9.65 -9.12
CA GLY A 98 -2.83 -10.49 -10.32
C GLY A 98 -3.78 -9.95 -11.41
N ALA A 99 -3.80 -10.60 -12.57
CA ALA A 99 -4.76 -10.28 -13.63
C ALA A 99 -6.21 -10.48 -13.15
N SER A 100 -7.13 -9.65 -13.63
CA SER A 100 -8.55 -9.53 -13.21
C SER A 100 -8.80 -9.07 -11.76
N PHE A 101 -7.75 -8.78 -10.99
CA PHE A 101 -7.86 -8.19 -9.65
C PHE A 101 -7.59 -6.69 -9.65
N ASN A 102 -7.69 -6.11 -8.46
CA ASN A 102 -7.24 -4.76 -8.10
C ASN A 102 -6.65 -4.82 -6.67
N LYS A 103 -6.25 -3.67 -6.11
CA LYS A 103 -5.62 -3.55 -4.78
C LYS A 103 -6.46 -4.13 -3.63
N ASN A 104 -7.77 -4.29 -3.79
CA ASN A 104 -8.63 -4.90 -2.78
C ASN A 104 -8.35 -6.38 -2.56
N MET A 105 -7.68 -7.07 -3.49
CA MET A 105 -7.23 -8.46 -3.31
C MET A 105 -6.40 -8.62 -2.04
N TRP A 106 -5.57 -7.62 -1.71
CA TRP A 106 -4.73 -7.63 -0.51
C TRP A 106 -5.47 -7.26 0.78
N HIS A 107 -6.67 -6.68 0.64
CA HIS A 107 -7.50 -6.17 1.74
C HIS A 107 -8.89 -6.83 1.76
N SER A 108 -8.91 -8.16 1.63
CA SER A 108 -10.16 -8.94 1.61
C SER A 108 -10.99 -8.74 2.88
N GLN A 109 -12.29 -8.50 2.69
CA GLN A 109 -13.27 -8.40 3.77
C GLN A 109 -13.92 -9.76 4.09
N TYR A 110 -13.69 -10.77 3.26
CA TYR A 110 -14.14 -12.13 3.51
C TYR A 110 -13.19 -12.81 4.51
N GLN A 111 -13.73 -13.21 5.67
CA GLN A 111 -12.97 -13.81 6.79
C GLN A 111 -11.60 -13.12 7.01
N PRO A 112 -11.57 -11.82 7.35
CA PRO A 112 -10.37 -11.00 7.25
C PRO A 112 -9.22 -11.48 8.15
N LYS A 113 -9.53 -12.15 9.26
CA LYS A 113 -8.51 -12.79 10.12
C LYS A 113 -7.67 -13.84 9.38
N ILE A 114 -8.17 -14.41 8.28
CA ILE A 114 -7.52 -15.45 7.49
C ILE A 114 -7.00 -14.89 6.17
N TYR A 115 -7.80 -14.11 5.44
CA TYR A 115 -7.49 -13.72 4.06
C TYR A 115 -7.05 -12.27 3.86
N ASN A 116 -6.97 -11.46 4.93
CA ASN A 116 -6.57 -10.06 4.82
C ASN A 116 -5.07 -9.90 5.08
N TRP A 117 -4.30 -9.80 3.99
CA TRP A 117 -2.85 -9.64 4.06
C TRP A 117 -2.43 -8.33 4.74
N VAL A 118 -3.11 -7.22 4.42
CA VAL A 118 -2.89 -5.92 5.07
C VAL A 118 -3.03 -6.05 6.59
N GLN A 119 -4.11 -6.64 7.07
CA GLN A 119 -4.34 -6.82 8.51
C GLN A 119 -3.26 -7.71 9.15
N ARG A 120 -2.83 -8.78 8.47
CA ARG A 120 -1.79 -9.69 8.97
C ARG A 120 -0.44 -8.99 9.09
N MET A 121 -0.03 -8.20 8.10
CA MET A 121 1.28 -7.53 8.07
C MET A 121 1.33 -6.28 8.97
N ASN A 122 0.25 -5.53 9.05
CA ASN A 122 0.18 -4.35 9.92
C ASN A 122 0.24 -4.73 11.41
N LYS A 123 -0.27 -5.91 11.79
CA LYS A 123 -0.09 -6.49 13.14
C LYS A 123 1.37 -6.83 13.46
N GLU A 124 2.15 -7.19 12.43
CA GLU A 124 3.59 -7.46 12.58
C GLU A 124 4.43 -6.17 12.54
N GLY A 125 3.81 -5.00 12.35
CA GLY A 125 4.49 -3.71 12.37
C GLY A 125 4.94 -3.17 11.01
N TYR A 126 4.55 -3.83 9.90
CA TYR A 126 4.86 -3.35 8.55
C TYR A 126 3.88 -2.29 8.08
N TYR A 127 4.38 -1.31 7.31
CA TYR A 127 3.54 -0.52 6.43
C TYR A 127 3.26 -1.31 5.16
N THR A 128 2.05 -1.15 4.62
CA THR A 128 1.63 -1.79 3.36
C THR A 128 1.11 -0.76 2.38
N LEU A 129 1.49 -0.86 1.11
CA LEU A 129 1.03 -0.03 -0.01
C LEU A 129 0.48 -0.94 -1.10
N ALA A 130 -0.83 -1.09 -1.18
CA ALA A 130 -1.48 -1.83 -2.24
C ALA A 130 -1.77 -0.90 -3.43
N VAL A 131 -1.45 -1.31 -4.65
CA VAL A 131 -1.65 -0.47 -5.84
C VAL A 131 -2.47 -1.17 -6.92
N ASP A 132 -3.24 -0.38 -7.66
CA ASP A 132 -3.92 -0.81 -8.88
C ASP A 132 -2.97 -0.62 -10.07
N LEU A 133 -2.73 -1.67 -10.86
CA LEU A 133 -2.05 -1.54 -12.15
C LEU A 133 -2.86 -0.64 -13.11
N ILE A 134 -2.20 -0.04 -14.10
CA ILE A 134 -2.90 0.71 -15.15
C ILE A 134 -3.91 -0.22 -15.86
N GLY A 135 -5.10 0.29 -16.19
CA GLY A 135 -6.20 -0.52 -16.72
C GLY A 135 -6.93 -1.36 -15.67
N ASN A 136 -6.64 -1.18 -14.38
CA ASN A 136 -7.33 -1.86 -13.28
C ASN A 136 -7.79 -0.88 -12.20
N GLY A 137 -8.86 -1.26 -11.50
CA GLY A 137 -9.34 -0.54 -10.32
C GLY A 137 -9.60 0.94 -10.59
N ASN A 138 -9.00 1.80 -9.78
CA ASN A 138 -9.14 3.26 -9.90
C ASN A 138 -7.90 3.94 -10.50
N SER A 139 -6.95 3.17 -11.03
CA SER A 139 -5.82 3.73 -11.79
C SER A 139 -6.30 4.23 -13.16
N THR A 140 -5.45 4.98 -13.86
CA THR A 140 -5.70 5.34 -15.27
C THR A 140 -6.09 4.10 -16.09
N PHE A 141 -7.11 4.23 -16.95
CA PHE A 141 -7.53 3.22 -17.94
C PHE A 141 -7.10 3.64 -19.35
N PRO A 142 -5.85 3.34 -19.77
CA PRO A 142 -5.33 3.71 -21.07
C PRO A 142 -5.66 2.66 -22.13
N ASP A 143 -5.07 2.80 -23.33
CA ASP A 143 -5.28 1.85 -24.42
C ASP A 143 -4.79 0.43 -24.03
N GLY A 144 -5.69 -0.55 -24.17
CA GLY A 144 -5.43 -1.93 -23.78
C GLY A 144 -4.27 -2.58 -24.55
N LEU A 145 -4.13 -2.23 -25.83
CA LEU A 145 -3.14 -2.81 -26.73
C LEU A 145 -1.80 -2.07 -26.63
N LEU A 146 -1.82 -0.74 -26.56
CA LEU A 146 -0.61 0.08 -26.63
C LEU A 146 0.05 0.32 -25.26
N GLU A 147 -0.75 0.35 -24.18
CA GLU A 147 -0.29 0.81 -22.86
C GLU A 147 -0.45 -0.25 -21.77
N VAL A 148 -1.57 -1.00 -21.76
CA VAL A 148 -1.90 -2.03 -20.75
C VAL A 148 -1.18 -3.35 -21.04
N GLN A 149 0.15 -3.28 -21.14
CA GLN A 149 1.03 -4.39 -21.49
C GLN A 149 2.01 -4.67 -20.35
N THR A 150 2.60 -5.87 -20.30
CA THR A 150 3.52 -6.27 -19.20
C THR A 150 4.63 -5.26 -18.96
N ARG A 151 5.19 -4.66 -20.01
CA ARG A 151 6.23 -3.64 -19.87
C ARG A 151 5.70 -2.29 -19.38
N GLY A 152 4.48 -1.92 -19.75
CA GLY A 152 3.79 -0.78 -19.15
C GLY A 152 3.63 -0.95 -17.63
N TYR A 153 3.25 -2.16 -17.17
CA TYR A 153 3.19 -2.45 -15.73
C TYR A 153 4.56 -2.35 -15.05
N VAL A 154 5.61 -2.85 -15.68
CA VAL A 154 6.99 -2.78 -15.14
C VAL A 154 7.44 -1.32 -15.01
N GLU A 155 7.31 -0.51 -16.06
CA GLU A 155 7.80 0.87 -16.05
C GLU A 155 6.99 1.77 -15.10
N THR A 156 5.67 1.67 -15.11
CA THR A 156 4.83 2.43 -14.16
C THR A 156 5.16 2.07 -12.70
N THR A 157 5.38 0.79 -12.43
CA THR A 157 5.78 0.31 -11.09
C THR A 157 7.21 0.73 -10.74
N HIS A 158 8.14 0.73 -11.69
CA HIS A 158 9.51 1.22 -11.50
C HIS A 158 9.49 2.69 -11.05
N GLN A 159 8.78 3.54 -11.78
CA GLN A 159 8.63 4.96 -11.48
C GLN A 159 8.00 5.19 -10.09
N LEU A 160 6.96 4.43 -9.75
CA LEU A 160 6.37 4.45 -8.42
C LEU A 160 7.41 4.11 -7.33
N ILE A 161 8.21 3.06 -7.53
CA ILE A 161 9.25 2.67 -6.56
C ILE A 161 10.31 3.77 -6.41
N GLN A 162 10.71 4.44 -7.50
CA GLN A 162 11.63 5.58 -7.42
C GLN A 162 11.06 6.70 -6.55
N LEU A 163 9.79 7.07 -6.76
CA LEU A 163 9.09 8.07 -5.94
C LEU A 163 9.03 7.67 -4.46
N ILE A 164 8.74 6.40 -4.18
CA ILE A 164 8.74 5.83 -2.82
C ILE A 164 10.13 5.96 -2.18
N ARG A 165 11.20 5.56 -2.88
CA ARG A 165 12.57 5.62 -2.33
C ARG A 165 13.04 7.05 -2.09
N ASN A 166 12.57 7.99 -2.91
CA ASN A 166 12.88 9.41 -2.75
C ASN A 166 12.11 10.07 -1.59
N GLY A 167 11.07 9.40 -1.07
CA GLY A 167 10.23 9.86 0.03
C GLY A 167 9.01 10.69 -0.41
N ALA A 168 8.68 10.68 -1.70
CA ALA A 168 7.52 11.39 -2.23
C ALA A 168 6.19 10.68 -1.94
N VAL A 169 6.24 9.39 -1.55
CA VAL A 169 5.06 8.57 -1.26
C VAL A 169 5.08 8.12 0.21
N GLY A 170 3.99 8.38 0.92
CA GLY A 170 3.81 8.02 2.33
C GLY A 170 4.46 9.00 3.33
N GLY A 171 4.86 10.19 2.89
CA GLY A 171 5.33 11.27 3.78
C GLY A 171 6.66 11.00 4.49
N ARG A 172 7.38 9.94 4.11
CA ARG A 172 8.65 9.55 4.72
C ARG A 172 9.53 8.78 3.73
N ARG A 173 10.84 8.74 4.03
CA ARG A 173 11.77 7.83 3.35
C ARG A 173 11.76 6.47 4.04
N TRP A 174 11.68 5.43 3.22
CA TRP A 174 11.66 4.03 3.68
C TRP A 174 13.06 3.46 3.69
N ARG A 175 13.46 2.82 4.80
CA ARG A 175 14.75 2.12 4.88
C ARG A 175 14.77 0.88 4.00
N LYS A 176 13.63 0.18 3.95
CA LYS A 176 13.44 -1.03 3.15
C LYS A 176 12.13 -0.92 2.37
N VAL A 177 12.18 -1.31 1.10
CA VAL A 177 11.01 -1.49 0.24
C VAL A 177 10.99 -2.95 -0.19
N VAL A 178 9.98 -3.69 0.23
CA VAL A 178 9.77 -5.09 -0.13
C VAL A 178 8.64 -5.14 -1.16
N PHE A 179 8.87 -5.85 -2.26
CA PHE A 179 7.87 -6.03 -3.30
C PHE A 179 7.13 -7.35 -3.10
N VAL A 180 5.80 -7.32 -3.11
CA VAL A 180 4.92 -8.48 -2.97
C VAL A 180 4.03 -8.56 -4.20
N GLY A 181 4.23 -9.56 -5.05
CA GLY A 181 3.50 -9.73 -6.31
C GLY A 181 2.77 -11.06 -6.37
N PHE A 182 1.58 -11.08 -6.98
CA PHE A 182 0.85 -12.31 -7.30
C PHE A 182 0.59 -12.42 -8.80
N SER A 183 0.80 -13.60 -9.39
CA SER A 183 0.59 -13.86 -10.83
C SER A 183 1.32 -12.83 -11.71
N ILE A 184 0.63 -12.02 -12.53
CA ILE A 184 1.27 -10.95 -13.31
C ILE A 184 2.03 -9.95 -12.45
N GLY A 185 1.59 -9.68 -11.21
CA GLY A 185 2.35 -8.89 -10.24
C GLY A 185 3.70 -9.52 -9.88
N ALA A 186 3.82 -10.85 -9.87
CA ALA A 186 5.10 -11.54 -9.68
C ALA A 186 5.98 -11.46 -10.94
N ILE A 187 5.39 -11.46 -12.14
CA ILE A 187 6.13 -11.19 -13.40
C ILE A 187 6.74 -9.78 -13.35
N VAL A 188 5.98 -8.79 -12.89
CA VAL A 188 6.47 -7.42 -12.68
C VAL A 188 7.62 -7.41 -11.66
N ALA A 189 7.46 -8.09 -10.52
CA ALA A 189 8.50 -8.20 -9.50
C ALA A 189 9.82 -8.73 -10.07
N ASN A 190 9.75 -9.86 -10.78
CA ASN A 190 10.93 -10.50 -11.37
C ASN A 190 11.55 -9.64 -12.47
N SER A 191 10.75 -8.87 -13.22
CA SER A 191 11.26 -7.99 -14.26
C SER A 191 11.97 -6.76 -13.71
N LEU A 192 11.59 -6.30 -12.51
CA LEU A 192 12.23 -5.18 -11.81
C LEU A 192 13.54 -5.57 -11.12
N ALA A 193 13.74 -6.86 -10.83
CA ALA A 193 14.88 -7.38 -10.09
C ALA A 193 16.03 -7.88 -10.99
N GLN A 194 15.86 -7.84 -12.31
CA GLN A 194 16.84 -8.26 -13.30
C GLN A 194 17.85 -7.14 -13.63
#